data_AF-A0AAV2EXT4-F1
#
_entry.id   AF-A0AAV2EXT4-F1
#
_cell.length_a   1.000
_cell.length_b   1.000
_cell.length_c   1.000
_cell.angle_alpha   90.00
_cell.angle_beta   90.00
_cell.angle_gamma   90.00
#
_symmetry.space_group_name_H-M   'P 1'
#
loop_
_entity.id
_entity.type
_entity.pdbx_description
1 polymer ?
#
loop_
_entity_poly.entity_id
_entity_poly.type
_entity_poly.pdbx_seq_one_letter_code
_entity_poly.pdbx_strand_id
1 'polypeptide(L)'
;MKVTGASIVSTLRFPYNYTLHQLLPSQFLSSPSSLSLSFCYKRTMPQSPARCSAAFSSPASDAAVLPSDPVVKPKQHPWLIVGLGNPGKKYQGTRHNVGFEMIDAIAEAEGISVNTVSNKALFGRGFIGNIPVMLAKPQTFMNASGESVAPIVSYYKVPLKQVLVIYDDLDLPFAKLRLLPKGGHGGHNGMRSVIDRLKGSRDFPRLRIGIGRPPGKMDAVNFVMRPFNRQEREELDMTFQQGIEAVRIMLLDGFDKSATFVNSSKPMEQLG
;
A
#
# COMPACT_ATOMS: atom_id res chain seq x y z
N MET A 1 -8.31 31.21 -50.15
CA MET A 1 -9.33 30.63 -49.25
C MET A 1 -8.64 30.24 -47.95
N LYS A 2 -8.90 30.99 -46.87
CA LYS A 2 -8.46 30.67 -45.51
C LYS A 2 -9.50 29.73 -44.89
N VAL A 3 -9.07 28.64 -44.26
CA VAL A 3 -9.90 27.93 -43.27
C VAL A 3 -9.00 27.64 -42.07
N THR A 4 -9.18 28.47 -41.04
CA THR A 4 -8.69 28.29 -39.68
C THR A 4 -9.65 27.37 -38.93
N GLY A 5 -9.16 26.24 -38.42
CA GLY A 5 -9.90 25.35 -37.51
C GLY A 5 -9.33 25.47 -36.10
N ALA A 6 -10.08 26.09 -35.21
CA ALA A 6 -9.79 26.22 -33.79
C ALA A 6 -10.76 25.36 -32.97
N SER A 7 -10.34 25.06 -31.72
CA SER A 7 -11.09 24.47 -30.61
C SER A 7 -11.28 22.94 -30.67
N ILE A 8 -11.16 22.16 -29.59
CA ILE A 8 -11.66 22.38 -28.23
C ILE A 8 -10.74 21.64 -27.23
N VAL A 9 -10.17 22.35 -26.25
CA VAL A 9 -9.52 21.75 -25.07
C VAL A 9 -10.60 21.48 -24.02
N SER A 10 -10.92 20.20 -23.81
CA SER A 10 -11.81 19.76 -22.73
C SER A 10 -11.05 19.83 -21.41
N THR A 11 -11.36 20.82 -20.59
CA THR A 11 -10.87 20.93 -19.20
C THR A 11 -11.91 20.29 -18.29
N LEU A 12 -11.67 19.04 -17.88
CA LEU A 12 -12.46 18.40 -16.82
C LEU A 12 -12.01 18.95 -15.47
N ARG A 13 -12.94 19.63 -14.78
CA ARG A 13 -12.79 20.12 -13.41
C ARG A 13 -13.01 18.96 -12.43
N PHE A 14 -12.05 18.73 -11.55
CA PHE A 14 -12.19 17.86 -10.37
C PHE A 14 -12.71 18.68 -9.17
N PRO A 15 -13.63 18.17 -8.34
CA PRO A 15 -14.12 18.88 -7.18
C PRO A 15 -13.48 18.34 -5.89
N TYR A 16 -12.36 18.92 -5.44
CA TYR A 16 -11.96 18.83 -4.02
C TYR A 16 -11.23 20.12 -3.62
N ASN A 17 -11.97 21.03 -2.97
CA ASN A 17 -11.42 22.19 -2.29
C ASN A 17 -11.07 21.79 -0.85
N TYR A 18 -9.77 21.81 -0.50
CA TYR A 18 -9.33 21.83 0.90
C TYR A 18 -8.58 23.12 1.18
N THR A 19 -9.19 23.97 2.00
CA THR A 19 -8.61 25.21 2.51
C THR A 19 -7.70 24.88 3.70
N LEU A 20 -6.41 25.19 3.59
CA LEU A 20 -5.43 25.09 4.68
C LEU A 20 -5.49 26.35 5.55
N HIS A 21 -5.81 26.19 6.84
CA HIS A 21 -5.49 27.18 7.87
C HIS A 21 -4.33 26.68 8.71
N GLN A 22 -3.30 27.53 8.80
CA GLN A 22 -2.14 27.42 9.69
C GLN A 22 -2.54 27.48 11.16
N LEU A 23 -1.73 26.91 12.06
CA LEU A 23 -1.12 27.58 13.23
C LEU A 23 -0.24 26.59 14.04
N LEU A 24 1.02 27.00 14.31
CA LEU A 24 1.93 26.51 15.38
C LEU A 24 1.73 27.41 16.63
N PRO A 25 2.04 26.97 17.87
CA PRO A 25 3.41 26.99 18.46
C PRO A 25 3.72 25.74 19.32
N SER A 26 4.95 25.22 19.51
CA SER A 26 6.19 25.71 20.15
C SER A 26 6.19 25.72 21.69
N GLN A 27 7.11 24.89 22.27
CA GLN A 27 7.74 24.93 23.61
C GLN A 27 6.93 24.29 24.78
N PHE A 28 7.48 23.71 25.88
CA PHE A 28 8.73 23.90 26.63
C PHE A 28 9.11 22.64 27.47
N LEU A 29 10.32 22.69 28.04
CA LEU A 29 11.18 21.72 28.73
C LEU A 29 10.71 20.92 29.98
N SER A 30 11.52 19.87 30.23
CA SER A 30 12.18 19.43 31.49
C SER A 30 11.51 18.45 32.49
N SER A 31 12.21 17.33 32.68
CA SER A 31 12.32 16.44 33.85
C SER A 31 13.05 17.14 35.04
N PRO A 32 13.42 16.53 36.20
CA PRO A 32 13.37 15.12 36.67
C PRO A 32 12.77 14.98 38.12
N SER A 33 12.69 13.81 38.76
CA SER A 33 13.67 13.26 39.75
C SER A 33 12.94 12.11 40.49
N SER A 34 13.38 10.85 40.48
CA SER A 34 14.28 10.16 41.42
C SER A 34 13.78 9.94 42.86
N LEU A 35 14.13 8.75 43.39
CA LEU A 35 14.11 8.26 44.79
C LEU A 35 12.83 7.51 45.20
N SER A 36 12.86 6.47 46.03
CA SER A 36 13.91 5.55 46.53
C SER A 36 13.23 4.59 47.51
N LEU A 37 13.60 3.31 47.45
CA LEU A 37 13.68 2.27 48.49
C LEU A 37 12.71 2.26 49.70
N SER A 38 12.10 1.09 49.94
CA SER A 38 12.45 0.15 51.05
C SER A 38 11.24 -0.75 51.40
N PHE A 39 11.38 -2.07 51.26
CA PHE A 39 11.66 -3.06 52.33
C PHE A 39 10.49 -3.23 53.33
N CYS A 40 9.63 -4.24 53.12
CA CYS A 40 9.68 -5.58 53.72
C CYS A 40 9.15 -5.63 55.17
N TYR A 41 8.01 -6.29 55.39
CA TYR A 41 7.90 -7.27 56.47
C TYR A 41 6.82 -8.33 56.22
N LYS A 42 7.13 -9.54 56.67
CA LYS A 42 6.40 -10.80 56.54
C LYS A 42 5.33 -10.98 57.64
N ARG A 43 4.33 -11.84 57.29
CA ARG A 43 3.60 -12.83 58.13
C ARG A 43 2.77 -12.25 59.29
N THR A 44 1.53 -12.68 59.58
CA THR A 44 1.00 -14.03 59.81
C THR A 44 -0.54 -13.98 59.83
N MET A 45 -1.24 -15.07 59.46
CA MET A 45 -2.65 -15.31 59.83
C MET A 45 -2.75 -15.92 61.23
N PRO A 46 -3.90 -15.87 61.94
CA PRO A 46 -4.90 -16.95 61.84
C PRO A 46 -6.39 -16.57 62.03
N GLN A 47 -7.24 -17.46 61.47
CA GLN A 47 -8.57 -18.01 61.85
C GLN A 47 -9.69 -17.20 62.57
N SER A 48 -10.90 -17.44 62.04
CA SER A 48 -12.30 -17.12 62.42
C SER A 48 -12.76 -17.69 63.80
N PRO A 49 -14.05 -17.63 64.23
CA PRO A 49 -15.22 -16.84 63.79
C PRO A 49 -16.02 -16.19 64.95
N ALA A 50 -16.85 -15.16 64.69
CA ALA A 50 -18.03 -14.88 65.51
C ALA A 50 -19.07 -14.02 64.77
N ARG A 51 -20.32 -14.49 64.80
CA ARG A 51 -21.54 -13.80 64.35
C ARG A 51 -21.80 -12.55 65.20
N CYS A 52 -22.23 -11.47 64.56
CA CYS A 52 -23.28 -10.61 65.10
C CYS A 52 -23.92 -9.77 63.98
N SER A 53 -25.23 -9.94 63.88
CA SER A 53 -26.18 -9.19 63.06
C SER A 53 -26.31 -7.75 63.54
N ALA A 54 -26.11 -6.79 62.65
CA ALA A 54 -26.68 -5.46 62.78
C ALA A 54 -26.87 -4.87 61.37
N ALA A 55 -28.13 -4.61 61.03
CA ALA A 55 -28.54 -3.85 59.88
C ALA A 55 -28.05 -2.40 60.04
N PHE A 56 -27.25 -1.92 59.10
CA PHE A 56 -26.97 -0.50 58.92
C PHE A 56 -27.23 -0.16 57.45
N SER A 57 -28.29 0.61 57.24
CA SER A 57 -28.57 1.33 56.00
C SER A 57 -27.44 2.31 55.72
N SER A 58 -26.80 2.22 54.56
CA SER A 58 -25.92 3.26 54.03
C SER A 58 -26.55 3.85 52.76
N PRO A 59 -26.47 5.19 52.56
CA PRO A 59 -27.00 5.85 51.38
C PRO A 59 -26.05 5.69 50.19
N ALA A 60 -26.59 6.00 49.01
CA ALA A 60 -25.99 5.86 47.68
C ALA A 60 -24.49 6.21 47.59
N SER A 61 -23.73 5.29 47.00
CA SER A 61 -22.37 5.54 46.53
C SER A 61 -22.42 6.39 45.27
N ASP A 62 -21.99 7.65 45.35
CA ASP A 62 -21.48 8.37 44.19
C ASP A 62 -20.23 7.63 43.71
N ALA A 63 -20.40 6.87 42.63
CA ALA A 63 -19.29 6.23 41.93
C ALA A 63 -18.46 7.32 41.26
N ALA A 64 -17.36 7.70 41.91
CA ALA A 64 -16.32 8.52 41.31
C ALA A 64 -15.87 7.87 40.00
N VAL A 65 -16.18 8.51 38.87
CA VAL A 65 -15.70 8.13 37.55
C VAL A 65 -14.19 8.37 37.55
N LEU A 66 -13.43 7.28 37.64
CA LEU A 66 -11.99 7.31 37.41
C LEU A 66 -11.73 7.83 35.99
N PRO A 67 -10.78 8.75 35.78
CA PRO A 67 -10.42 9.21 34.44
C PRO A 67 -9.91 8.02 33.63
N SER A 68 -10.61 7.70 32.55
CA SER A 68 -10.19 6.67 31.61
C SER A 68 -8.86 7.08 30.97
N ASP A 69 -7.91 6.14 30.92
CA ASP A 69 -6.61 6.34 30.29
C ASP A 69 -6.76 6.94 28.87
N PRO A 70 -5.84 7.84 28.45
CA PRO A 70 -5.92 8.46 27.14
C PRO A 70 -5.91 7.37 26.06
N VAL A 71 -6.94 7.38 25.20
CA VAL A 71 -7.06 6.48 24.05
C VAL A 71 -5.84 6.67 23.14
N VAL A 72 -4.85 5.78 23.27
CA VAL A 72 -3.68 5.75 22.40
C VAL A 72 -4.15 5.36 21.00
N LYS A 73 -4.29 6.35 20.11
CA LYS A 73 -4.57 6.07 18.69
C LYS A 73 -3.46 5.15 18.16
N PRO A 74 -3.79 4.00 17.54
CA PRO A 74 -2.78 3.08 17.04
C PRO A 74 -1.91 3.80 16.02
N LYS A 75 -0.59 3.59 16.09
CA LYS A 75 0.35 4.08 15.06
C LYS A 75 -0.07 3.49 13.71
N GLN A 76 -0.58 4.33 12.83
CA GLN A 76 -0.89 3.92 11.47
C GLN A 76 0.45 3.74 10.72
N HIS A 77 0.74 2.50 10.35
CA HIS A 77 1.88 2.20 9.48
C HIS A 77 1.53 2.59 8.03
N PRO A 78 2.48 3.17 7.28
CA PRO A 78 2.25 3.53 5.89
C PRO A 78 2.12 2.28 5.02
N TRP A 79 1.32 2.37 3.97
CA TRP A 79 1.31 1.36 2.91
C TRP A 79 2.58 1.46 2.07
N LEU A 80 3.14 0.31 1.70
CA LEU A 80 4.21 0.21 0.72
C LEU A 80 3.63 -0.35 -0.59
N ILE A 81 3.70 0.44 -1.65
CA ILE A 81 3.26 0.05 -2.99
C ILE A 81 4.50 -0.07 -3.86
N VAL A 82 4.77 -1.30 -4.32
CA VAL A 82 5.97 -1.65 -5.08
C VAL A 82 5.59 -2.02 -6.49
N GLY A 83 6.15 -1.34 -7.48
CA GLY A 83 6.09 -1.76 -8.88
C GLY A 83 7.34 -2.56 -9.21
N LEU A 84 7.19 -3.74 -9.82
CA LEU A 84 8.31 -4.53 -10.29
C LEU A 84 8.68 -4.14 -11.74
N GLY A 85 9.97 -4.22 -12.05
CA GLY A 85 10.52 -3.82 -13.35
C GLY A 85 12.04 -3.86 -13.37
N ASN A 86 12.62 -3.60 -14.54
CA ASN A 86 14.06 -3.46 -14.71
C ASN A 86 14.48 -1.99 -14.86
N PRO A 87 15.56 -1.55 -14.20
CA PRO A 87 16.06 -0.18 -14.35
C PRO A 87 16.81 0.02 -15.67
N GLY A 88 16.75 1.24 -16.20
CA GLY A 88 17.51 1.66 -17.38
C GLY A 88 16.65 1.84 -18.64
N LYS A 89 17.11 2.73 -19.53
CA LYS A 89 16.36 3.17 -20.72
C LYS A 89 15.91 2.02 -21.63
N LYS A 90 16.73 0.98 -21.78
CA LYS A 90 16.44 -0.16 -22.65
C LYS A 90 15.22 -1.01 -22.23
N TYR A 91 14.75 -0.87 -20.99
CA TYR A 91 13.59 -1.61 -20.48
C TYR A 91 12.32 -0.75 -20.40
N GLN A 92 12.41 0.55 -20.68
CA GLN A 92 11.24 1.42 -20.69
C GLN A 92 10.25 0.96 -21.75
N GLY A 93 8.95 0.92 -21.39
CA GLY A 93 7.88 0.46 -22.27
C GLY A 93 7.82 -1.04 -22.50
N THR A 94 8.75 -1.83 -21.93
CA THR A 94 8.70 -3.31 -22.05
C THR A 94 7.58 -3.89 -21.20
N ARG A 95 7.04 -5.03 -21.63
CA ARG A 95 5.98 -5.76 -20.90
C ARG A 95 6.34 -6.00 -19.43
N HIS A 96 7.59 -6.35 -19.16
CA HIS A 96 8.09 -6.62 -17.80
C HIS A 96 8.23 -5.37 -16.92
N ASN A 97 8.09 -4.18 -17.49
CA ASN A 97 8.18 -2.90 -16.78
C ASN A 97 6.81 -2.28 -16.50
N VAL A 98 5.70 -2.96 -16.82
CA VAL A 98 4.34 -2.45 -16.58
C VAL A 98 4.09 -2.14 -15.10
N GLY A 99 4.75 -2.84 -14.16
CA GLY A 99 4.69 -2.54 -12.73
C GLY A 99 5.32 -1.19 -12.38
N PHE A 100 6.45 -0.81 -13.01
CA PHE A 100 7.03 0.52 -12.86
C PHE A 100 6.13 1.60 -13.44
N GLU A 101 5.57 1.36 -14.62
CA GLU A 101 4.66 2.31 -15.27
C GLU A 101 3.40 2.55 -14.45
N MET A 102 2.86 1.50 -13.81
CA MET A 102 1.74 1.64 -12.87
C MET A 102 2.10 2.52 -11.67
N ILE A 103 3.33 2.40 -11.13
CA ILE A 103 3.80 3.29 -10.05
C ILE A 103 3.93 4.72 -10.55
N ASP A 104 4.42 4.92 -11.76
CA ASP A 104 4.55 6.25 -12.35
C ASP A 104 3.17 6.91 -12.55
N ALA A 105 2.18 6.14 -13.03
CA ALA A 105 0.80 6.61 -13.15
C ALA A 105 0.17 6.97 -11.79
N ILE A 106 0.38 6.16 -10.75
CA ILE A 106 -0.08 6.48 -9.38
C ILE A 106 0.62 7.73 -8.86
N ALA A 107 1.93 7.82 -9.04
CA ALA A 107 2.74 8.93 -8.59
C ALA A 107 2.27 10.26 -9.21
N GLU A 108 2.00 10.25 -10.53
CA GLU A 108 1.47 11.40 -11.25
C GLU A 108 0.07 11.79 -10.77
N ALA A 109 -0.85 10.82 -10.67
CA ALA A 109 -2.23 11.08 -10.27
C ALA A 109 -2.37 11.61 -8.84
N GLU A 110 -1.44 11.24 -7.95
CA GLU A 110 -1.46 11.61 -6.52
C GLU A 110 -0.46 12.73 -6.19
N GLY A 111 0.31 13.24 -7.17
CA GLY A 111 1.30 14.28 -6.97
C GLY A 111 2.50 13.85 -6.09
N ILE A 112 2.86 12.56 -6.11
CA ILE A 112 3.94 11.98 -5.30
C ILE A 112 5.23 11.94 -6.11
N SER A 113 6.27 12.64 -5.66
CA SER A 113 7.58 12.57 -6.33
C SER A 113 8.34 11.28 -5.98
N VAL A 114 8.72 10.49 -6.99
CA VAL A 114 9.47 9.22 -6.86
C VAL A 114 10.93 9.42 -7.32
N ASN A 115 11.65 10.33 -6.67
CA ASN A 115 13.00 10.73 -7.02
C ASN A 115 14.06 10.41 -5.95
N THR A 116 13.65 9.97 -4.76
CA THR A 116 14.56 9.66 -3.67
C THR A 116 15.16 8.27 -3.89
N VAL A 117 16.47 8.14 -3.74
CA VAL A 117 17.13 6.82 -3.79
C VAL A 117 17.25 6.29 -2.36
N SER A 118 16.66 5.13 -2.10
CA SER A 118 16.75 4.46 -0.80
C SER A 118 16.60 2.96 -0.96
N ASN A 119 17.37 2.16 -0.20
CA ASN A 119 17.26 0.69 -0.20
C ASN A 119 17.29 0.08 -1.62
N LYS A 120 18.18 0.59 -2.48
CA LYS A 120 18.27 0.19 -3.90
C LYS A 120 16.95 0.38 -4.67
N ALA A 121 16.10 1.35 -4.34
CA ALA A 121 14.89 1.71 -5.08
C ALA A 121 14.85 3.22 -5.37
N LEU A 122 14.17 3.59 -6.46
CA LEU A 122 13.56 4.91 -6.56
C LEU A 122 12.30 4.92 -5.71
N PHE A 123 12.16 5.97 -4.92
CA PHE A 123 11.27 5.97 -3.77
C PHE A 123 10.60 7.33 -3.62
N GLY A 124 9.33 7.32 -3.23
CA GLY A 124 8.53 8.51 -2.95
C GLY A 124 7.62 8.28 -1.76
N ARG A 125 7.34 9.33 -0.99
CA ARG A 125 6.35 9.28 0.09
C ARG A 125 5.29 10.34 -0.14
N GLY A 126 4.06 10.02 0.22
CA GLY A 126 2.94 10.93 0.10
C GLY A 126 1.70 10.37 0.77
N PHE A 127 0.55 10.84 0.32
CA PHE A 127 -0.74 10.41 0.81
C PHE A 127 -1.64 10.08 -0.37
N ILE A 128 -2.48 9.06 -0.21
CA ILE A 128 -3.65 8.81 -1.07
C ILE A 128 -4.87 9.00 -0.19
N GLY A 129 -5.65 10.05 -0.46
CA GLY A 129 -6.62 10.57 0.52
C GLY A 129 -5.93 10.96 1.83
N ASN A 130 -6.30 10.30 2.93
CA ASN A 130 -5.70 10.52 4.26
C ASN A 130 -4.72 9.41 4.68
N ILE A 131 -4.38 8.48 3.80
CA ILE A 131 -3.57 7.31 4.11
C ILE A 131 -2.12 7.54 3.70
N PRO A 132 -1.14 7.43 4.61
CA PRO A 132 0.26 7.58 4.26
C PRO A 132 0.72 6.40 3.40
N VAL A 133 1.37 6.70 2.27
CA VAL A 133 1.89 5.72 1.32
C VAL A 133 3.36 5.95 1.00
N MET A 134 4.02 4.87 0.62
CA MET A 134 5.37 4.85 0.07
C MET A 134 5.33 4.13 -1.28
N LEU A 135 5.77 4.82 -2.33
CA LEU A 135 5.90 4.25 -3.67
C LEU A 135 7.34 3.81 -3.90
N ALA A 136 7.56 2.62 -4.43
CA ALA A 136 8.90 2.08 -4.66
C ALA A 136 9.04 1.40 -6.02
N LYS A 137 10.14 1.70 -6.72
CA LYS A 137 10.61 1.03 -7.95
C LYS A 137 12.02 0.46 -7.72
N PRO A 138 12.17 -0.84 -7.38
CA PRO A 138 13.47 -1.47 -7.16
C PRO A 138 14.46 -1.29 -8.32
N GLN A 139 15.66 -0.78 -8.04
CA GLN A 139 16.73 -0.55 -9.02
C GLN A 139 17.75 -1.72 -9.03
N THR A 140 17.32 -2.94 -8.73
CA THR A 140 18.19 -4.13 -8.57
C THR A 140 18.16 -5.11 -9.74
N PHE A 141 17.31 -4.88 -10.75
CA PHE A 141 16.83 -5.85 -11.75
C PHE A 141 15.80 -6.83 -11.20
N MET A 142 14.99 -7.38 -12.11
CA MET A 142 13.78 -8.10 -11.76
C MET A 142 14.04 -9.26 -10.80
N ASN A 143 14.98 -10.14 -11.13
CA ASN A 143 15.31 -11.33 -10.33
C ASN A 143 15.90 -11.02 -8.94
N ALA A 144 16.29 -9.77 -8.68
CA ALA A 144 16.82 -9.30 -7.41
C ALA A 144 15.89 -8.27 -6.74
N SER A 145 14.62 -8.16 -7.17
CA SER A 145 13.65 -7.20 -6.61
C SER A 145 13.51 -7.30 -5.09
N GLY A 146 13.57 -8.52 -4.53
CA GLY A 146 13.48 -8.74 -3.09
C GLY A 146 14.62 -8.12 -2.28
N GLU A 147 15.79 -7.89 -2.88
CA GLU A 147 16.91 -7.22 -2.23
C GLU A 147 16.64 -5.75 -1.92
N SER A 148 15.65 -5.16 -2.59
CA SER A 148 15.19 -3.80 -2.32
C SER A 148 13.97 -3.80 -1.41
N VAL A 149 12.98 -4.66 -1.71
CA VAL A 149 11.70 -4.69 -0.98
C VAL A 149 11.88 -5.07 0.49
N ALA A 150 12.63 -6.13 0.79
CA ALA A 150 12.76 -6.61 2.17
C ALA A 150 13.42 -5.60 3.12
N PRO A 151 14.52 -4.90 2.74
CA PRO A 151 15.06 -3.81 3.55
C PRO A 151 14.07 -2.65 3.78
N ILE A 152 13.28 -2.24 2.78
CA ILE A 152 12.26 -1.19 2.95
C ILE A 152 11.23 -1.63 4.00
N VAL A 153 10.70 -2.85 3.86
CA VAL A 153 9.73 -3.42 4.81
C VAL A 153 10.30 -3.44 6.24
N SER A 154 11.54 -3.92 6.40
CA SER A 154 12.20 -4.00 7.70
C SER A 154 12.49 -2.63 8.31
N TYR A 155 12.99 -1.68 7.52
CA TYR A 155 13.40 -0.36 7.97
C TYR A 155 12.21 0.47 8.45
N TYR A 156 11.13 0.49 7.66
CA TYR A 156 9.90 1.23 7.99
C TYR A 156 8.92 0.42 8.86
N LYS A 157 9.26 -0.83 9.19
CA LYS A 157 8.43 -1.75 9.98
C LYS A 157 7.02 -1.89 9.38
N VAL A 158 6.94 -2.02 8.05
CA VAL A 158 5.66 -2.13 7.33
C VAL A 158 5.09 -3.53 7.55
N PRO A 159 3.85 -3.66 8.05
CA PRO A 159 3.17 -4.96 8.10
C PRO A 159 3.01 -5.53 6.68
N LEU A 160 3.25 -6.83 6.49
CA LEU A 160 3.15 -7.46 5.15
C LEU A 160 1.76 -7.31 4.51
N LYS A 161 0.71 -7.21 5.32
CA LYS A 161 -0.66 -6.93 4.84
C LYS A 161 -0.83 -5.55 4.19
N GLN A 162 0.12 -4.64 4.44
CA GLN A 162 0.19 -3.29 3.85
C GLN A 162 1.28 -3.17 2.78
N VAL A 163 1.77 -4.30 2.26
CA VAL A 163 2.74 -4.34 1.15
C VAL A 163 2.02 -4.80 -0.11
N LEU A 164 1.66 -3.86 -0.99
CA LEU A 164 1.11 -4.16 -2.30
C LEU A 164 2.23 -4.30 -3.33
N VAL A 165 2.30 -5.44 -4.01
CA VAL A 165 3.24 -5.65 -5.12
C VAL A 165 2.51 -5.69 -6.46
N ILE A 166 2.95 -4.87 -7.41
CA ILE A 166 2.38 -4.70 -8.75
C ILE A 166 3.36 -5.24 -9.79
N TYR A 167 2.90 -6.15 -10.66
CA TYR A 167 3.77 -6.82 -11.63
C TYR A 167 3.00 -7.36 -12.84
N ASP A 168 3.72 -7.67 -13.92
CA ASP A 168 3.17 -8.27 -15.14
C ASP A 168 2.84 -9.74 -14.99
N ASP A 169 1.87 -10.20 -15.77
CA ASP A 169 1.36 -11.55 -15.66
C ASP A 169 0.99 -12.15 -17.02
N LEU A 170 1.68 -13.24 -17.36
CA LEU A 170 1.47 -13.98 -18.61
C LEU A 170 0.18 -14.80 -18.61
N ASP A 171 -0.35 -15.14 -17.43
CA ASP A 171 -1.53 -16.00 -17.31
C ASP A 171 -2.84 -15.22 -17.34
N LEU A 172 -2.78 -13.89 -17.30
CA LEU A 172 -3.94 -13.03 -17.47
C LEU A 172 -4.04 -12.54 -18.91
N PRO A 173 -5.27 -12.45 -19.46
CA PRO A 173 -5.50 -11.74 -20.72
C PRO A 173 -4.88 -10.35 -20.67
N PHE A 174 -4.44 -9.87 -21.83
CA PHE A 174 -3.89 -8.53 -21.95
C PHE A 174 -4.83 -7.48 -21.35
N ALA A 175 -4.25 -6.46 -20.68
CA ALA A 175 -4.95 -5.36 -20.02
C ALA A 175 -5.90 -5.75 -18.86
N LYS A 176 -6.00 -7.05 -18.51
CA LYS A 176 -6.83 -7.49 -17.38
C LYS A 176 -6.07 -7.34 -16.07
N LEU A 177 -6.66 -6.60 -15.14
CA LEU A 177 -6.19 -6.52 -13.76
C LEU A 177 -6.74 -7.66 -12.91
N ARG A 178 -5.94 -8.10 -11.92
CA ARG A 178 -6.39 -9.00 -10.87
C ARG A 178 -5.74 -8.67 -9.54
N LEU A 179 -6.56 -8.43 -8.51
CA LEU A 179 -6.09 -8.17 -7.15
C LEU A 179 -6.26 -9.43 -6.28
N LEU A 180 -5.17 -9.86 -5.63
CA LEU A 180 -5.16 -11.06 -4.77
C LEU A 180 -4.54 -10.74 -3.40
N PRO A 181 -5.09 -11.25 -2.28
CA PRO A 181 -4.60 -10.92 -0.93
C PRO A 181 -3.32 -11.67 -0.56
N LYS A 182 -3.03 -12.77 -1.26
CA LYS A 182 -1.88 -13.66 -1.09
C LYS A 182 -1.69 -14.55 -2.32
N GLY A 183 -0.55 -15.23 -2.43
CA GLY A 183 -0.29 -16.17 -3.51
C GLY A 183 1.19 -16.54 -3.70
N GLY A 184 1.45 -17.50 -4.59
CA GLY A 184 2.80 -17.83 -5.04
C GLY A 184 3.36 -16.83 -6.06
N HIS A 185 4.56 -17.10 -6.59
CA HIS A 185 5.18 -16.26 -7.61
C HIS A 185 4.65 -16.50 -9.03
N GLY A 186 3.97 -17.62 -9.30
CA GLY A 186 3.36 -17.89 -10.62
C GLY A 186 4.36 -17.84 -11.77
N GLY A 187 5.55 -18.41 -11.57
CA GLY A 187 6.65 -18.33 -12.55
C GLY A 187 7.37 -16.98 -12.67
N HIS A 188 6.84 -15.88 -12.10
CA HIS A 188 7.42 -14.55 -12.21
C HIS A 188 8.66 -14.37 -11.32
N ASN A 189 9.80 -14.01 -11.91
CA ASN A 189 11.10 -13.95 -11.22
C ASN A 189 11.20 -12.85 -10.15
N GLY A 190 10.58 -11.69 -10.36
CA GLY A 190 10.56 -10.62 -9.36
C GLY A 190 9.78 -11.01 -8.10
N MET A 191 8.55 -11.49 -8.27
CA MET A 191 7.77 -12.09 -7.18
C MET A 191 8.48 -13.24 -6.46
N ARG A 192 9.20 -14.12 -7.18
CA ARG A 192 10.04 -15.16 -6.55
C ARG A 192 11.06 -14.52 -5.61
N SER A 193 11.83 -13.57 -6.11
CA SER A 193 12.83 -12.80 -5.35
C SER A 193 12.23 -12.14 -4.10
N VAL A 194 11.08 -11.48 -4.24
CA VAL A 194 10.39 -10.81 -3.13
C VAL A 194 9.95 -11.82 -2.07
N ILE A 195 9.31 -12.92 -2.46
CA ILE A 195 8.89 -13.97 -1.52
C ILE A 195 10.09 -14.55 -0.78
N ASP A 196 11.16 -14.89 -1.50
CA ASP A 196 12.37 -15.49 -0.92
C ASP A 196 13.00 -14.55 0.14
N ARG A 197 13.10 -13.25 -0.18
CA ARG A 197 13.68 -12.25 0.73
C ARG A 197 12.74 -11.85 1.88
N LEU A 198 11.43 -12.08 1.74
CA LEU A 198 10.44 -11.95 2.81
C LEU A 198 10.26 -13.26 3.60
N LYS A 199 11.34 -14.05 3.74
CA LYS A 199 11.39 -15.31 4.52
C LYS A 199 10.37 -16.35 4.05
N GLY A 200 10.08 -16.37 2.75
CA GLY A 200 9.11 -17.28 2.13
C GLY A 200 7.65 -16.89 2.35
N SER A 201 7.37 -15.73 2.98
CA SER A 201 5.98 -15.28 3.19
C SER A 201 5.29 -15.04 1.86
N ARG A 202 4.03 -15.46 1.79
CA ARG A 202 3.14 -15.28 0.63
C ARG A 202 1.95 -14.39 0.96
N ASP A 203 1.88 -13.88 2.19
CA ASP A 203 0.70 -13.30 2.81
C ASP A 203 0.58 -11.79 2.65
N PHE A 204 0.93 -11.29 1.47
CA PHE A 204 0.84 -9.87 1.10
C PHE A 204 0.06 -9.68 -0.21
N PRO A 205 -0.69 -8.58 -0.33
CA PRO A 205 -1.53 -8.30 -1.48
C PRO A 205 -0.71 -8.05 -2.74
N ARG A 206 -1.31 -8.35 -3.89
CA ARG A 206 -0.68 -8.14 -5.19
C ARG A 206 -1.68 -7.77 -6.27
N LEU A 207 -1.32 -6.79 -7.08
CA LEU A 207 -2.04 -6.37 -8.27
C LEU A 207 -1.31 -6.91 -9.50
N ARG A 208 -1.93 -7.88 -10.16
CA ARG A 208 -1.40 -8.51 -11.38
C ARG A 208 -1.94 -7.74 -12.58
N ILE A 209 -1.06 -7.38 -13.51
CA ILE A 209 -1.42 -6.71 -14.77
C ILE A 209 -1.18 -7.71 -15.89
N GLY A 210 -2.26 -8.11 -16.57
CA GLY A 210 -2.18 -9.07 -17.66
C GLY A 210 -1.46 -8.52 -18.87
N ILE A 211 -0.44 -9.26 -19.31
CA ILE A 211 0.32 -8.97 -20.54
C ILE A 211 0.05 -9.99 -21.64
N GLY A 212 -0.85 -10.96 -21.38
CA GLY A 212 -1.14 -12.06 -22.27
C GLY A 212 0.01 -13.06 -22.40
N ARG A 213 -0.22 -14.12 -23.19
CA ARG A 213 0.80 -15.12 -23.50
C ARG A 213 1.55 -14.77 -24.79
N PRO A 214 2.83 -15.17 -24.91
CA PRO A 214 3.56 -15.03 -26.16
C PRO A 214 2.82 -15.70 -27.32
N PRO A 215 2.72 -15.06 -28.50
CA PRO A 215 2.10 -15.67 -29.66
C PRO A 215 2.97 -16.81 -30.22
N GLY A 216 2.32 -17.90 -30.63
CA GLY A 216 2.98 -19.04 -31.26
C GLY A 216 4.00 -19.75 -30.36
N LYS A 217 5.23 -19.93 -30.85
CA LYS A 217 6.34 -20.60 -30.14
C LYS A 217 7.36 -19.62 -29.54
N MET A 218 7.00 -18.35 -29.38
CA MET A 218 7.92 -17.36 -28.84
C MET A 218 8.27 -17.66 -27.38
N ASP A 219 9.55 -17.54 -27.04
CA ASP A 219 10.03 -17.69 -25.67
C ASP A 219 9.48 -16.56 -24.76
N ALA A 220 9.09 -16.94 -23.54
CA ALA A 220 8.48 -16.04 -22.57
C ALA A 220 9.43 -14.91 -22.12
N VAL A 221 10.73 -15.19 -21.95
CA VAL A 221 11.71 -14.18 -21.55
C VAL A 221 11.85 -13.12 -22.65
N ASN A 222 11.91 -13.54 -23.91
CA ASN A 222 11.93 -12.61 -25.03
C ASN A 222 10.64 -11.78 -25.14
N PHE A 223 9.49 -12.39 -24.89
CA PHE A 223 8.21 -11.70 -24.95
C PHE A 223 8.11 -10.59 -23.89
N VAL A 224 8.44 -10.87 -22.63
CA VAL A 224 8.35 -9.86 -21.56
C VAL A 224 9.32 -8.69 -21.76
N MET A 225 10.42 -8.91 -22.50
CA MET A 225 11.40 -7.86 -22.82
C MET A 225 11.02 -7.02 -24.05
N ARG A 226 9.91 -7.31 -24.74
CA ARG A 226 9.45 -6.51 -25.88
C ARG A 226 8.58 -5.34 -25.44
N PRO A 227 8.67 -4.19 -26.13
CA PRO A 227 7.76 -3.07 -25.90
C PRO A 227 6.34 -3.43 -26.34
N PHE A 228 5.37 -2.75 -25.73
CA PHE A 228 3.99 -2.76 -26.20
C PHE A 228 3.87 -2.00 -27.52
N ASN A 229 3.00 -2.46 -28.41
CA ASN A 229 2.63 -1.74 -29.62
C ASN A 229 1.66 -0.59 -29.29
N ARG A 230 1.31 0.23 -30.29
CA ARG A 230 0.45 1.40 -30.10
C ARG A 230 -0.94 1.05 -29.55
N GLN A 231 -1.60 0.02 -30.10
CA GLN A 231 -2.93 -0.40 -29.67
C GLN A 231 -2.88 -0.92 -28.23
N GLU A 232 -1.87 -1.73 -27.91
CA GLU A 232 -1.61 -2.19 -26.54
C GLU A 232 -1.40 -1.00 -25.58
N ARG A 233 -0.76 0.08 -26.03
CA ARG A 233 -0.60 1.28 -25.18
C ARG A 233 -1.91 2.00 -24.89
N GLU A 234 -2.74 2.20 -25.91
CA GLU A 234 -4.03 2.86 -25.75
C GLU A 234 -4.92 2.10 -24.75
N GLU A 235 -4.89 0.76 -24.77
CA GLU A 235 -5.60 -0.07 -23.80
C GLU A 235 -4.98 -0.01 -22.40
N LEU A 236 -3.65 -0.03 -22.30
CA LEU A 236 -2.94 0.06 -21.01
C LEU A 236 -3.16 1.39 -20.30
N ASP A 237 -3.32 2.50 -21.03
CA ASP A 237 -3.60 3.78 -20.43
C ASP A 237 -4.95 3.74 -19.68
N MET A 238 -5.95 3.06 -20.23
CA MET A 238 -7.22 2.78 -19.54
C MET A 238 -7.02 1.83 -18.35
N THR A 239 -6.20 0.78 -18.52
CA THR A 239 -5.85 -0.15 -17.44
C THR A 239 -5.18 0.57 -16.27
N PHE A 240 -4.32 1.55 -16.51
CA PHE A 240 -3.69 2.33 -15.45
C PHE A 240 -4.68 3.20 -14.69
N GLN A 241 -5.66 3.81 -15.38
CA GLN A 241 -6.73 4.54 -14.70
C GLN A 241 -7.53 3.60 -13.77
N GLN A 242 -7.88 2.40 -14.25
CA GLN A 242 -8.54 1.39 -13.42
C GLN A 242 -7.66 0.92 -12.26
N GLY A 243 -6.34 0.79 -12.48
CA GLY A 243 -5.39 0.41 -11.45
C GLY A 243 -5.23 1.48 -10.36
N ILE A 244 -5.22 2.76 -10.71
CA ILE A 244 -5.18 3.88 -9.76
C ILE A 244 -6.42 3.83 -8.89
N GLU A 245 -7.59 3.67 -9.51
CA GLU A 245 -8.86 3.58 -8.79
C GLU A 245 -8.91 2.35 -7.88
N ALA A 246 -8.42 1.20 -8.35
CA ALA A 246 -8.31 0.00 -7.54
C ALA A 246 -7.44 0.22 -6.30
N VAL A 247 -6.31 0.93 -6.43
CA VAL A 247 -5.45 1.28 -5.30
C VAL A 247 -6.17 2.23 -4.34
N ARG A 248 -6.87 3.26 -4.85
CA ARG A 248 -7.66 4.17 -4.01
C ARG A 248 -8.72 3.43 -3.20
N ILE A 249 -9.55 2.61 -3.86
CA ILE A 249 -10.57 1.79 -3.19
C ILE A 249 -9.92 0.85 -2.17
N MET A 250 -8.80 0.20 -2.52
CA MET A 250 -8.15 -0.74 -1.59
C MET A 250 -7.71 -0.04 -0.30
N LEU A 251 -7.18 1.17 -0.42
CA LEU A 251 -6.69 1.95 0.70
C LEU A 251 -7.85 2.54 1.52
N LEU A 252 -8.79 3.23 0.86
CA LEU A 252 -9.83 4.02 1.52
C LEU A 252 -11.04 3.19 1.96
N ASP A 253 -11.42 2.20 1.16
CA ASP A 253 -12.65 1.43 1.29
C ASP A 253 -12.41 -0.03 1.73
N GLY A 254 -11.18 -0.53 1.53
CA GLY A 254 -10.74 -1.85 1.95
C GLY A 254 -10.53 -2.83 0.79
N PHE A 255 -9.77 -3.89 1.09
CA PHE A 255 -9.30 -4.86 0.11
C PHE A 255 -10.44 -5.55 -0.65
N ASP A 256 -11.48 -6.02 0.05
CA ASP A 256 -12.54 -6.82 -0.56
C ASP A 256 -13.34 -6.03 -1.61
N LYS A 257 -13.65 -4.76 -1.34
CA LYS A 257 -14.32 -3.87 -2.31
C LYS A 257 -13.46 -3.65 -3.55
N SER A 258 -12.17 -3.39 -3.37
CA SER A 258 -11.23 -3.23 -4.49
C SER A 258 -11.08 -4.54 -5.29
N ALA A 259 -11.00 -5.67 -4.60
CA ALA A 259 -10.93 -6.97 -5.24
C ALA A 259 -12.20 -7.28 -6.05
N THR A 260 -13.39 -6.93 -5.55
CA THR A 260 -14.64 -7.01 -6.32
C THR A 260 -14.58 -6.08 -7.54
N PHE A 261 -14.21 -4.82 -7.37
CA PHE A 261 -14.09 -3.84 -8.46
C PHE A 261 -13.21 -4.34 -9.61
N VAL A 262 -12.02 -4.88 -9.28
CA VAL A 262 -11.03 -5.34 -10.27
C VAL A 262 -11.36 -6.72 -10.84
N ASN A 263 -11.70 -7.67 -9.97
CA ASN A 263 -11.79 -9.08 -10.35
C ASN A 263 -13.15 -9.44 -10.98
N SER A 264 -14.18 -8.60 -10.82
CA SER A 264 -15.45 -8.84 -11.48
C SER A 264 -15.27 -8.85 -13.01
N SER A 265 -15.78 -9.92 -13.62
CA SER A 265 -15.80 -10.11 -15.06
C SER A 265 -16.87 -9.21 -15.68
N LYS A 266 -16.57 -7.94 -15.91
CA LYS A 266 -17.27 -7.19 -16.96
C LYS A 266 -16.30 -6.98 -18.11
N PRO A 267 -16.36 -7.81 -19.16
CA PRO A 267 -15.86 -7.40 -20.47
C PRO A 267 -16.59 -6.12 -20.84
N MET A 268 -15.85 -5.09 -21.24
CA MET A 268 -16.43 -3.85 -21.72
C MET A 268 -16.74 -4.01 -23.22
N GLU A 269 -17.69 -4.88 -23.54
CA GLU A 269 -18.33 -5.11 -24.86
C GLU A 269 -19.72 -5.70 -24.54
N GLN A 270 -20.89 -5.20 -24.94
CA GLN A 270 -21.29 -4.26 -25.97
C GLN A 270 -22.50 -3.46 -25.42
N LEU A 271 -22.41 -2.13 -25.38
CA LEU A 271 -23.59 -1.27 -25.49
C LEU A 271 -23.61 -0.83 -26.96
N GLY A 272 -24.15 -1.72 -27.79
CA GLY A 272 -24.70 -1.33 -29.09
C GLY A 272 -26.05 -0.66 -28.90
#